data_AF-A0A0E3BR53-F1
#
_entry.id   AF-A0A0E3BR53-F1
#
_cell.length_a   1.000
_cell.length_b   1.000
_cell.length_c   1.000
_cell.angle_alpha   90.00
_cell.angle_beta   90.00
_cell.angle_gamma   90.00
#
_symmetry.space_group_name_H-M   'P 1'
#
loop_
_entity.id
_entity.type
_entity.pdbx_description
1 polymer ?
#
loop_
_entity_poly.entity_id
_entity_poly.type
_entity_poly.pdbx_seq_one_letter_code
_entity_poly.pdbx_strand_id
1 'polypeptide(L)'
;MLTFGGYKGSALSTMIELLAGPLIGDMTSAESLRIDDGAGATPCHGEIVIAFDPQFFSPGNFIEERQRAEKLFESITGQGARLPSQRRFIARSRSLANGYVQIPEPLLRDIQQLLN
;
A
#
# COMPACT_ATOMS: atom_id res chain seq x y z
N MET A 1 -1.81 -18.00 -3.66
CA MET A 1 -1.87 -17.14 -4.87
C MET A 1 -0.54 -17.25 -5.62
N LEU A 2 -0.49 -16.90 -6.92
CA LEU A 2 0.77 -16.76 -7.68
C LEU A 2 1.27 -15.32 -7.65
N THR A 3 2.57 -15.11 -7.80
CA THR A 3 3.17 -13.77 -7.84
C THR A 3 2.91 -13.09 -9.18
N PHE A 4 2.68 -11.77 -9.14
CA PHE A 4 2.52 -10.97 -10.37
C PHE A 4 3.82 -10.95 -11.19
N GLY A 5 3.75 -10.81 -12.52
CA GLY A 5 4.96 -10.64 -13.34
C GLY A 5 5.98 -11.80 -13.26
N GLY A 6 5.55 -13.00 -12.87
CA GLY A 6 6.38 -14.19 -12.80
C GLY A 6 7.58 -14.02 -11.86
N TYR A 7 8.78 -14.34 -12.37
CA TYR A 7 10.02 -14.34 -11.58
C TYR A 7 10.34 -12.97 -10.95
N LYS A 8 9.92 -11.86 -11.56
CA LYS A 8 10.12 -10.51 -10.98
C LYS A 8 9.26 -10.29 -9.74
N GLY A 9 8.00 -10.72 -9.76
CA GLY A 9 7.17 -10.63 -8.56
C GLY A 9 7.60 -11.61 -7.48
N SER A 10 8.13 -12.79 -7.85
CA SER A 10 8.74 -13.69 -6.88
C SER A 10 9.93 -13.03 -6.18
N ALA A 11 10.84 -12.43 -6.94
CA ALA A 11 11.98 -11.70 -6.36
C ALA A 11 11.53 -10.54 -5.45
N LEU A 12 10.52 -9.76 -5.86
CA LEU A 12 9.97 -8.69 -5.03
C LEU A 12 9.30 -9.21 -3.76
N SER A 13 8.54 -10.31 -3.84
CA SER A 13 7.93 -10.93 -2.66
C SER A 13 8.98 -11.42 -1.68
N THR A 14 10.05 -12.05 -2.16
CA THR A 14 11.17 -12.49 -1.32
C THR A 14 11.90 -11.31 -0.69
N MET A 15 12.10 -10.22 -1.42
CA MET A 15 12.70 -9.01 -0.86
C MET A 15 11.86 -8.44 0.29
N ILE A 16 10.54 -8.33 0.11
CA ILE A 16 9.64 -7.83 1.17
C ILE A 16 9.67 -8.76 2.39
N GLU A 17 9.64 -10.07 2.19
CA GLU A 17 9.73 -11.06 3.27
C GLU A 17 11.00 -10.86 4.12
N LEU A 18 12.16 -10.71 3.46
CA LEU A 18 13.45 -10.51 4.14
C LEU A 18 13.51 -9.18 4.90
N LEU A 19 12.96 -8.12 4.32
CA LEU A 19 12.94 -6.79 4.90
C LEU A 19 11.96 -6.74 6.10
N ALA A 20 10.71 -7.14 5.92
CA ALA A 20 9.68 -6.99 6.94
C ALA A 20 9.69 -8.10 8.01
N GLY A 21 10.41 -9.20 7.81
CA GLY A 21 10.59 -10.25 8.81
C GLY A 21 12.01 -10.27 9.39
N PRO A 22 12.93 -11.10 8.86
CA PRO A 22 14.23 -11.34 9.47
C PRO A 22 15.10 -10.10 9.72
N LEU A 23 15.06 -9.07 8.85
CA LEU A 23 15.89 -7.87 9.03
C LEU A 23 15.56 -7.11 10.33
N ILE A 24 14.30 -7.11 10.75
CA ILE A 24 13.85 -6.44 11.98
C ILE A 24 13.60 -7.43 13.13
N GLY A 25 13.94 -8.70 12.94
CA GLY A 25 13.75 -9.77 13.92
C GLY A 25 12.30 -10.22 14.06
N ASP A 26 11.45 -9.95 13.08
CA ASP A 26 10.05 -10.38 13.06
C ASP A 26 9.88 -11.69 12.27
N MET A 27 8.69 -12.28 12.36
CA MET A 27 8.32 -13.54 11.74
C MET A 27 8.32 -13.44 10.22
N THR A 28 8.72 -14.52 9.58
CA THR A 28 8.36 -14.81 8.19
C THR A 28 6.87 -15.12 8.08
N SER A 29 6.28 -14.89 6.91
CA SER A 29 4.92 -15.30 6.55
C SER A 29 4.69 -16.79 6.83
N ALA A 30 5.70 -17.63 6.61
CA ALA A 30 5.61 -19.07 6.88
C ALA A 30 5.54 -19.38 8.39
N GLU A 31 6.24 -18.62 9.24
CA GLU A 31 6.16 -18.72 10.69
C GLU A 31 4.83 -18.20 11.22
N SER A 32 4.39 -17.03 10.74
CA SER A 32 3.09 -16.47 11.09
C SER A 32 1.96 -17.43 10.76
N LEU A 33 2.00 -18.09 9.60
CA LEU A 33 0.97 -19.05 9.21
C LEU A 33 0.96 -20.29 10.10
N ARG A 34 2.14 -20.76 10.54
CA ARG A 34 2.23 -21.88 11.50
C ARG A 34 1.65 -21.52 12.86
N ILE A 35 1.82 -20.27 13.29
CA ILE A 35 1.26 -19.78 14.57
C ILE A 35 -0.24 -19.56 14.48
N ASP A 36 -0.75 -19.12 13.33
CA ASP A 36 -2.18 -18.96 13.10
C ASP A 36 -2.94 -20.30 13.23
N ASP A 37 -2.29 -21.44 12.95
CA ASP A 37 -2.84 -22.80 13.10
C ASP A 37 -4.25 -22.99 12.49
N GLY A 38 -4.52 -22.27 11.39
CA GLY A 38 -5.81 -22.33 10.70
C GLY A 38 -6.94 -21.56 11.40
N ALA A 39 -6.64 -20.74 12.41
CA ALA A 39 -7.60 -19.83 13.03
C ALA A 39 -8.15 -18.80 12.03
N GLY A 40 -7.41 -18.51 10.95
CA GLY A 40 -7.79 -17.51 9.96
C GLY A 40 -7.78 -16.10 10.56
N ALA A 41 -6.96 -15.89 11.58
CA ALA A 41 -6.79 -14.62 12.23
C ALA A 41 -5.90 -13.69 11.37
N THR A 42 -5.75 -12.45 11.83
CA THR A 42 -4.85 -11.51 11.15
C THR A 42 -3.40 -12.01 11.30
N PRO A 43 -2.63 -12.13 10.20
CA PRO A 43 -1.25 -12.57 10.28
C PRO A 43 -0.42 -11.69 11.24
N CYS A 44 0.41 -12.33 12.06
CA CYS A 44 1.47 -11.64 12.79
C CYS A 44 2.58 -11.30 11.80
N HIS A 45 2.73 -10.02 11.45
CA HIS A 45 3.73 -9.59 10.48
C HIS A 45 4.49 -8.36 11.00
N GLY A 46 5.70 -8.21 10.51
CA GLY A 46 6.44 -6.96 10.65
C GLY A 46 6.12 -5.97 9.54
N GLU A 47 6.54 -4.72 9.74
CA GLU A 47 6.42 -3.64 8.78
C GLU A 47 7.70 -2.81 8.78
N ILE A 48 8.18 -2.47 7.58
CA ILE A 48 9.23 -1.47 7.40
C ILE A 48 8.66 -0.25 6.70
N VAL A 49 8.89 0.92 7.30
CA VAL A 49 8.64 2.21 6.68
C VAL A 49 9.98 2.87 6.34
N ILE A 50 10.19 3.15 5.05
CA ILE A 50 11.37 3.87 4.57
C ILE A 50 10.94 5.27 4.15
N ALA A 51 11.51 6.28 4.80
CA ALA A 51 11.28 7.68 4.49
C ALA A 51 12.58 8.33 4.01
N PHE A 52 12.48 9.11 2.93
CA PHE A 52 13.58 9.88 2.37
C PHE A 52 13.26 11.36 2.49
N ASP A 53 14.22 12.17 2.95
CA ASP A 53 14.14 13.63 2.84
C ASP A 53 14.60 14.06 1.44
N PRO A 54 13.70 14.53 0.56
CA PRO A 54 14.09 14.93 -0.79
C PRO A 54 15.07 16.12 -0.81
N GLN A 55 15.06 16.98 0.22
CA GLN A 55 15.99 18.12 0.29
C GLN A 55 17.43 17.65 0.47
N PHE A 56 17.63 16.59 1.25
CA PHE A 56 18.94 15.96 1.43
C PHE A 56 19.53 15.44 0.10
N PHE A 57 18.69 14.87 -0.77
CA PHE A 57 19.13 14.34 -2.08
C PHE A 57 19.21 15.41 -3.18
N SER A 58 18.59 16.57 -2.98
CA SER A 58 18.55 17.68 -3.95
C SER A 58 18.90 19.03 -3.31
N PRO A 59 20.11 19.17 -2.71
CA PRO A 59 20.48 20.39 -2.00
C PRO A 59 20.52 21.58 -2.96
N GLY A 60 19.79 22.64 -2.62
CA GLY A 60 19.67 23.86 -3.44
C GLY A 60 18.73 23.76 -4.65
N ASN A 61 18.35 22.56 -5.09
CA ASN A 61 17.60 22.34 -6.35
C ASN A 61 16.23 21.68 -6.17
N PHE A 62 15.78 21.43 -4.93
CA PHE A 62 14.53 20.70 -4.64
C PHE A 62 13.31 21.16 -5.46
N ILE A 63 13.11 22.48 -5.63
CA ILE A 63 11.98 23.02 -6.40
C ILE A 63 12.06 22.63 -7.87
N GLU A 64 13.23 22.74 -8.49
CA GLU A 64 13.45 22.36 -9.88
C GLU A 64 13.25 20.86 -10.07
N GLU A 65 13.81 20.03 -9.18
CA GLU A 65 13.63 18.58 -9.20
C GLU A 65 12.16 18.17 -9.07
N ARG A 66 11.44 18.84 -8.17
CA ARG A 66 9.99 18.63 -8.03
C ARG A 66 9.25 18.96 -9.32
N GLN A 67 9.58 20.07 -9.98
CA GLN A 67 8.98 20.42 -11.27
C GLN A 67 9.30 19.40 -12.36
N ARG A 68 10.50 18.80 -12.37
CA ARG A 68 10.85 17.72 -13.30
C ARG A 68 9.99 16.47 -13.06
N ALA A 69 9.73 16.13 -11.80
CA ALA A 69 8.83 15.04 -11.44
C ALA A 69 7.38 15.30 -11.88
N GLU A 70 6.87 16.52 -11.69
CA GLU A 70 5.51 16.89 -12.15
C GLU A 70 5.37 16.79 -13.68
N LYS A 71 6.38 17.23 -14.44
CA LYS A 71 6.38 17.08 -15.92
C LYS A 71 6.30 15.62 -16.36
N LEU A 72 6.94 14.70 -15.63
CA LEU A 72 6.81 13.26 -15.88
C LEU A 72 5.36 12.81 -15.66
N PHE A 73 4.72 13.20 -14.56
CA PHE A 73 3.32 12.86 -14.30
C PHE A 73 2.37 13.44 -15.36
N GLU A 74 2.58 14.70 -15.76
CA GLU A 74 1.85 15.33 -16.86
C GLU A 74 1.98 14.51 -18.14
N SER A 75 3.20 14.09 -18.51
CA SER A 75 3.44 13.28 -19.71
C SER A 75 2.71 11.93 -19.68
N ILE A 76 2.59 11.29 -18.50
CA ILE A 76 1.88 10.03 -18.33
C ILE A 76 0.38 10.25 -18.55
N THR A 77 -0.18 11.27 -17.91
CA THR A 77 -1.61 11.59 -18.05
C THR A 77 -1.98 12.11 -19.42
N GLY A 78 -1.07 12.82 -20.10
CA GLY A 78 -1.25 13.31 -21.47
C GLY A 78 -1.38 12.18 -22.50
N GLN A 79 -0.90 10.98 -22.18
CA GLN A 79 -1.09 9.77 -22.99
C GLN A 79 -2.43 9.06 -22.72
N GLY A 80 -3.28 9.63 -21.85
CA GLY A 80 -4.53 9.00 -21.40
C GLY A 80 -4.34 7.91 -20.34
N ALA A 81 -3.11 7.71 -19.85
CA ALA A 81 -2.85 6.80 -18.75
C ALA A 81 -3.26 7.41 -17.41
N ARG A 82 -3.57 6.55 -16.43
CA ARG A 82 -3.93 6.97 -15.07
C ARG A 82 -2.71 6.90 -14.16
N LEU A 83 -2.59 7.87 -13.27
CA LEU A 83 -1.56 7.84 -12.23
C LEU A 83 -1.91 6.79 -11.15
N PRO A 84 -0.90 6.16 -10.52
CA PRO A 84 -1.12 5.33 -9.35
C PRO A 84 -1.96 6.06 -8.30
N SER A 85 -2.91 5.35 -7.70
CA SER A 85 -3.82 5.87 -6.66
C SER A 85 -4.86 6.91 -7.10
N GLN A 86 -4.90 7.36 -8.37
CA GLN A 86 -5.89 8.35 -8.84
C GLN A 86 -7.34 7.95 -8.49
N ARG A 87 -7.70 6.66 -8.66
CA ARG A 87 -9.00 6.12 -8.24
C ARG A 87 -9.27 6.30 -6.74
N ARG A 88 -8.26 6.12 -5.89
CA ARG A 88 -8.38 6.27 -4.42
C ARG A 88 -8.59 7.74 -4.03
N PHE A 89 -7.91 8.68 -4.68
CA PHE A 89 -8.11 10.11 -4.44
C PHE A 89 -9.51 10.59 -4.83
N ILE A 90 -10.01 10.17 -5.99
CA ILE A 90 -11.39 10.47 -6.42
C ILE A 90 -12.40 9.89 -5.44
N ALA A 91 -12.23 8.63 -5.03
CA ALA A 91 -13.11 7.98 -4.06
C ALA A 91 -13.11 8.72 -2.71
N ARG A 92 -11.94 9.15 -2.22
CA ARG A 92 -11.81 9.94 -0.99
C ARG A 92 -12.55 11.28 -1.09
N SER A 93 -12.33 12.03 -2.18
CA SER A 93 -13.00 13.31 -2.39
C SER A 93 -14.52 13.16 -2.41
N ARG A 94 -15.02 12.12 -3.08
CA ARG A 94 -16.46 11.81 -3.11
C ARG A 94 -17.00 11.47 -1.72
N SER A 95 -16.32 10.61 -0.97
CA SER A 95 -16.76 10.22 0.38
C SER A 95 -16.79 11.40 1.34
N LEU A 96 -15.79 12.30 1.27
CA LEU A 96 -15.77 13.52 2.07
C LEU A 96 -16.91 14.48 1.69
N ALA A 97 -17.16 14.68 0.40
CA ALA A 97 -18.25 15.55 -0.07
C ALA A 97 -19.64 15.00 0.30
N ASN A 98 -19.80 13.68 0.26
CA ASN A 98 -21.07 13.02 0.57
C ASN A 98 -21.34 12.89 2.08
N GLY A 99 -20.30 12.90 2.91
CA GLY A 99 -20.41 12.60 4.34
C GLY A 99 -20.69 11.13 4.66
N TYR A 100 -20.56 10.23 3.68
CA TYR A 100 -20.76 8.79 3.85
C TYR A 100 -19.88 7.95 2.92
N VAL A 101 -19.75 6.66 3.26
CA VAL A 101 -19.20 5.62 2.38
C VAL A 101 -20.29 4.61 2.06
N GLN A 102 -20.20 3.97 0.91
CA GLN A 102 -21.09 2.86 0.57
C GLN A 102 -20.41 1.54 0.93
N ILE A 103 -21.12 0.72 1.72
CA ILE A 103 -20.72 -0.63 2.09
C ILE A 103 -21.89 -1.58 1.83
N PRO A 104 -21.64 -2.89 1.64
CA PRO A 104 -22.72 -3.87 1.53
C PRO A 104 -23.58 -3.92 2.80
N GLU A 105 -24.89 -3.97 2.64
CA GLU A 105 -25.85 -4.08 3.75
C GLU A 105 -25.56 -5.25 4.73
N PRO A 106 -25.14 -6.44 4.28
CA PRO A 106 -24.74 -7.50 5.21
C PRO A 106 -23.58 -7.09 6.13
N LEU A 107 -22.55 -6.42 5.59
CA LEU A 107 -21.40 -5.97 6.37
C LEU A 107 -21.81 -4.93 7.42
N LEU A 108 -22.72 -4.00 7.07
CA LEU A 108 -23.23 -3.02 8.04
C LEU A 108 -23.95 -3.72 9.20
N ARG A 109 -24.78 -4.73 8.91
CA ARG A 109 -25.46 -5.52 9.94
C ARG A 109 -24.47 -6.25 10.84
N ASP A 110 -23.44 -6.88 10.27
CA ASP A 110 -22.42 -7.59 11.05
C ASP A 110 -21.69 -6.63 12.01
N ILE A 111 -21.31 -5.43 11.53
CA ILE A 111 -20.66 -4.41 12.37
C ILE A 111 -21.59 -3.96 13.51
N GLN A 112 -22.88 -3.75 13.23
CA GLN A 112 -23.85 -3.33 14.25
C GLN A 112 -24.05 -4.38 15.34
N GLN A 113 -23.96 -5.67 15.01
CA GLN A 113 -24.06 -6.75 16.00
C GLN A 113 -22.89 -6.77 16.98
N LEU A 114 -21.70 -6.30 16.56
CA LEU A 114 -20.51 -6.21 17.42
C LEU A 114 -20.53 -5.02 18.39
N LEU A 115 -21.43 -4.06 18.20
CA LEU A 115 -21.56 -2.87 19.05
C LEU A 115 -22.51 -3.07 20.25
N ASN A 116 -23.24 -4.18 20.26
CA ASN A 116 -24.14 -4.58 21.35
C ASN A 116 -23.48 -5.64 22.23
#